data_AF-A0A368H6R2-F1
#
_entry.id   AF-A0A368H6R2-F1
#
_cell.length_a   1.000
_cell.length_b   1.000
_cell.length_c   1.000
_cell.angle_alpha   90.00
_cell.angle_beta   90.00
_cell.angle_gamma   90.00
#
_symmetry.space_group_name_H-M   'P 1'
#
loop_
_entity.id
_entity.type
_entity.pdbx_description
1 polymer ?
#
loop_
_entity_poly.entity_id
_entity_poly.type
_entity_poly.pdbx_seq_one_letter_code
_entity_poly.pdbx_strand_id
1 'polypeptide(L)'
;MISFIGSVANWIVAPSTQRLPSMRNAFGLLMTSQSSGEGVLCSIFALSYSPMVFFNIQAAESFSRRFGIVLLMCYDICIFSHLFIALNRMCAICFSWKCDTYFSHTNTKVLIAISWLVSIVRCLISYGLFDCDFVYDGSIWAFVFTRTQDCTFISLYLDFYKDLTVVVIIAAVDTVTIIKVHLTSMQLRKMGQCETDERRKREINFLKQVTHSLLYGSREEDCTWHEASNVLIFFCQQGSLTKLLAMGQALG
;
A
#
# COMPACT_ATOMS: atom_id res chain seq x y z
N MET A 1 -17.55 8.95 7.25
CA MET A 1 -17.04 8.45 8.56
C MET A 1 -15.77 7.62 8.39
N ILE A 2 -15.80 6.55 7.59
CA ILE A 2 -14.64 5.68 7.32
C ILE A 2 -13.41 6.47 6.83
N SER A 3 -13.56 7.29 5.78
CA SER A 3 -12.43 8.06 5.23
C SER A 3 -11.86 9.08 6.22
N PHE A 4 -12.68 9.60 7.13
CA PHE A 4 -12.21 10.52 8.17
C PHE A 4 -11.32 9.79 9.19
N ILE A 5 -11.77 8.62 9.66
CA ILE A 5 -10.97 7.76 10.56
C ILE A 5 -9.67 7.34 9.86
N GLY A 6 -9.75 6.89 8.61
CA GLY A 6 -8.59 6.49 7.81
C GLY A 6 -7.60 7.64 7.62
N SER A 7 -8.08 8.87 7.41
CA SER A 7 -7.24 10.06 7.32
C SER A 7 -6.49 10.33 8.62
N VAL A 8 -7.21 10.37 9.75
CA VAL A 8 -6.62 10.63 11.07
C VAL A 8 -5.58 9.55 11.42
N ALA A 9 -5.93 8.28 11.23
CA ALA A 9 -5.04 7.15 11.54
C ALA A 9 -3.75 7.23 10.73
N ASN A 10 -3.84 7.42 9.40
CA ASN A 10 -2.67 7.47 8.54
C ASN A 10 -1.76 8.67 8.80
N TRP A 11 -2.35 9.85 9.08
CA TRP A 11 -1.56 11.02 9.48
C TRP A 11 -0.89 10.87 10.86
N ILE A 12 -1.40 9.99 11.73
CA ILE A 12 -0.74 9.64 12.99
C ILE A 12 0.37 8.62 12.76
N VAL A 13 0.12 7.58 11.96
CA VAL A 13 1.06 6.50 11.69
C VAL A 13 2.33 7.03 11.00
N ALA A 14 2.19 7.78 9.91
CA ALA A 14 3.32 8.28 9.11
C ALA A 14 4.44 8.93 9.94
N PRO A 15 4.19 9.91 10.83
CA PRO A 15 5.22 10.51 11.66
C PRO A 15 5.59 9.64 12.87
N SER A 16 4.69 8.83 13.40
CA SER A 16 4.96 7.97 14.56
C SER A 16 5.98 6.88 14.21
N THR A 17 5.89 6.28 13.02
CA THR A 17 6.84 5.29 12.53
C THR A 17 8.28 5.82 12.50
N GLN A 18 8.48 7.10 12.15
CA GLN A 18 9.82 7.70 12.12
C GLN A 18 10.34 8.11 13.51
N ARG A 19 9.45 8.29 14.49
CA ARG A 19 9.81 8.62 15.88
C ARG A 19 10.24 7.41 16.68
N LEU A 20 9.73 6.22 16.34
CA LEU A 20 10.09 4.98 17.00
C LEU A 20 11.49 4.53 16.58
N PRO A 21 12.48 4.48 17.50
CA PRO A 21 13.86 4.11 17.13
C PRO A 21 13.97 2.70 16.53
N SER A 22 13.10 1.78 16.93
CA SER A 22 13.01 0.42 16.39
C SER A 22 12.58 0.36 14.92
N MET A 23 11.89 1.40 14.43
CA MET A 23 11.31 1.47 13.09
C MET A 23 12.12 2.38 12.16
N ARG A 24 13.25 2.93 12.61
CA ARG A 24 14.17 3.74 11.78
C ARG A 24 15.03 2.86 10.86
N ASN A 25 14.38 2.03 10.07
CA ASN A 25 14.97 1.10 9.10
C ASN A 25 14.24 1.21 7.74
N ALA A 26 14.62 0.38 6.78
CA ALA A 26 14.00 0.35 5.45
C ALA A 26 12.48 0.10 5.52
N PHE A 27 12.05 -0.81 6.38
CA PHE A 27 10.62 -1.11 6.55
C PHE A 27 9.84 0.11 7.03
N GLY A 28 10.30 0.80 8.08
CA GLY A 28 9.59 2.00 8.56
C GLY A 28 9.58 3.15 7.56
N LEU A 29 10.60 3.31 6.73
CA LEU A 29 10.57 4.29 5.62
C LEU A 29 9.49 3.97 4.59
N LEU A 30 9.37 2.70 4.19
CA LEU A 30 8.35 2.26 3.24
C LEU A 30 6.94 2.39 3.83
N MET A 31 6.76 2.05 5.11
CA MET A 31 5.49 2.23 5.84
C MET A 31 5.08 3.70 5.93
N THR A 32 6.03 4.60 6.20
CA THR A 32 5.76 6.04 6.17
C THR A 32 5.33 6.50 4.77
N SER A 33 5.96 6.01 3.70
CA SER A 33 5.54 6.35 2.33
C SER A 33 4.11 5.91 2.04
N GLN A 34 3.77 4.66 2.35
CA GLN A 34 2.44 4.11 2.13
C GLN A 34 1.38 4.87 2.93
N SER A 35 1.60 5.03 4.23
CA SER A 35 0.68 5.73 5.12
C SER A 35 0.49 7.20 4.73
N SER A 36 1.53 7.86 4.21
CA SER A 36 1.39 9.22 3.67
C SER A 36 0.47 9.26 2.45
N GLY A 37 0.61 8.31 1.52
CA GLY A 37 -0.26 8.21 0.33
C GLY A 37 -1.72 7.92 0.70
N GLU A 38 -1.95 6.96 1.59
CA GLU A 38 -3.29 6.63 2.10
C GLU A 38 -3.91 7.78 2.90
N GLY A 39 -3.12 8.51 3.69
CA GLY A 39 -3.56 9.68 4.42
C GLY A 39 -4.11 10.76 3.50
N VAL A 40 -3.43 11.03 2.37
CA VAL A 40 -3.90 11.97 1.34
C VAL A 40 -5.15 11.46 0.63
N LEU A 41 -5.18 10.18 0.21
CA LEU A 41 -6.37 9.55 -0.39
C LEU A 41 -7.60 9.72 0.52
N CYS A 42 -7.47 9.29 1.78
CA CYS A 42 -8.54 9.38 2.77
C CYS A 42 -8.95 10.82 3.07
N SER A 43 -8.00 11.76 3.11
CA SER A 43 -8.27 13.19 3.28
C SER A 43 -9.14 13.73 2.14
N ILE A 44 -8.82 13.42 0.88
CA ILE A 44 -9.61 13.85 -0.28
C ILE A 44 -11.02 13.24 -0.23
N PHE A 45 -11.15 11.97 0.12
CA PHE A 45 -12.46 11.34 0.24
C PHE A 45 -13.30 11.93 1.40
N ALA A 46 -12.66 12.26 2.52
CA ALA A 46 -13.33 12.81 3.70
C ALA A 46 -13.74 14.28 3.52
N LEU A 47 -12.84 15.10 2.96
CA LEU A 47 -12.98 16.56 2.94
C LEU A 47 -13.48 17.10 1.60
N SER A 48 -13.37 16.35 0.51
CA SER A 48 -13.78 16.80 -0.83
C SER A 48 -14.94 15.97 -1.36
N TYR A 49 -14.77 14.65 -1.47
CA TYR A 49 -15.82 13.78 -2.00
C TYR A 49 -17.07 13.74 -1.12
N SER A 50 -16.91 13.50 0.19
CA SER A 50 -18.08 13.39 1.08
C SER A 50 -18.93 14.69 1.06
N PRO A 51 -18.35 15.89 1.17
CA PRO A 51 -19.13 17.13 1.06
C PRO A 51 -19.78 17.34 -0.33
N MET A 52 -19.11 16.96 -1.43
CA MET A 52 -19.70 17.03 -2.78
C MET A 52 -21.00 16.22 -2.86
N VAL A 53 -20.99 15.00 -2.31
CA VAL A 53 -22.15 14.10 -2.28
C VAL A 53 -23.28 14.66 -1.39
N PHE A 54 -22.96 15.13 -0.18
CA PHE A 54 -24.00 15.56 0.77
C PHE A 54 -24.62 16.92 0.48
N PHE A 55 -23.82 17.87 -0.04
CA PHE A 55 -24.25 19.27 -0.20
C PHE A 55 -24.49 19.67 -1.66
N ASN A 56 -24.30 18.77 -2.63
CA ASN A 56 -24.51 18.99 -4.06
C ASN A 56 -23.87 20.29 -4.58
N ILE A 57 -22.62 20.54 -4.19
CA ILE A 57 -21.92 21.80 -4.45
C ILE A 57 -21.31 21.77 -5.86
N GLN A 58 -21.94 22.44 -6.82
CA GLN A 58 -21.42 22.57 -8.20
C GLN A 58 -20.01 23.19 -8.27
N ALA A 59 -19.65 24.08 -7.35
CA ALA A 59 -18.30 24.66 -7.30
C ALA A 59 -17.23 23.60 -7.01
N ALA A 60 -17.57 22.51 -6.34
CA ALA A 60 -16.64 21.44 -6.00
C ALA A 60 -16.38 20.50 -7.19
N GLU A 61 -17.33 20.36 -8.13
CA GLU A 61 -17.13 19.64 -9.39
C GLU A 61 -16.00 20.26 -10.24
N SER A 62 -15.86 21.59 -10.21
CA SER A 62 -14.79 22.29 -10.95
C SER A 62 -13.37 21.95 -10.46
N PHE A 63 -13.23 21.52 -9.20
CA PHE A 63 -11.96 21.04 -8.62
C PHE A 63 -11.79 19.52 -8.70
N SER A 64 -12.83 18.77 -9.07
CA SER A 64 -12.82 17.31 -9.07
C SER A 64 -11.72 16.72 -9.94
N ARG A 65 -11.41 17.34 -11.09
CA ARG A 65 -10.29 16.97 -11.96
C ARG A 65 -8.96 16.95 -11.21
N ARG A 66 -8.67 18.00 -10.45
CA ARG A 66 -7.41 18.10 -9.69
C ARG A 66 -7.35 17.04 -8.61
N PHE A 67 -8.45 16.83 -7.89
CA PHE A 67 -8.53 15.78 -6.89
C PHE A 67 -8.37 14.39 -7.50
N GLY A 68 -8.97 14.12 -8.66
CA GLY A 68 -8.84 12.84 -9.33
C GLY A 68 -7.41 12.51 -9.75
N ILE A 69 -6.68 13.48 -10.29
CA ILE A 69 -5.25 13.32 -10.61
C ILE A 69 -4.45 12.99 -9.35
N VAL A 70 -4.66 13.72 -8.25
CA VAL A 70 -3.97 13.46 -6.98
C VAL A 70 -4.34 12.08 -6.41
N LEU A 71 -5.62 11.68 -6.50
CA LEU A 71 -6.07 10.36 -6.07
C LEU A 71 -5.33 9.25 -6.83
N LEU A 72 -5.17 9.38 -8.15
CA LEU A 72 -4.44 8.41 -8.96
C LEU A 72 -2.94 8.37 -8.61
N MET A 73 -2.31 9.54 -8.45
CA MET A 73 -0.91 9.62 -8.00
C MET A 73 -0.69 8.89 -6.67
N CYS A 74 -1.54 9.16 -5.67
CA CYS A 74 -1.44 8.54 -4.36
C CYS A 74 -1.71 7.03 -4.43
N TYR A 75 -2.67 6.60 -5.24
CA TYR A 75 -2.96 5.19 -5.45
C TYR A 75 -1.75 4.44 -6.02
N ASP A 76 -1.11 4.99 -7.05
CA ASP A 76 0.09 4.39 -7.64
C ASP A 76 1.30 4.40 -6.68
N ILE A 77 1.46 5.47 -5.90
CA ILE A 77 2.47 5.51 -4.84
C ILE A 77 2.24 4.38 -3.81
N CYS A 78 0.98 4.17 -3.40
CA CYS A 78 0.60 3.13 -2.46
C CYS A 78 0.86 1.72 -3.01
N ILE A 79 0.47 1.44 -4.26
CA ILE A 79 0.64 0.10 -4.84
C ILE A 79 2.13 -0.26 -4.99
N PHE A 80 2.98 0.68 -5.42
CA PHE A 80 4.42 0.47 -5.46
C PHE A 80 5.03 0.34 -4.05
N SER A 81 4.57 1.14 -3.09
CA SER A 81 5.03 1.04 -1.69
C SER A 81 4.71 -0.35 -1.12
N HIS A 82 3.50 -0.87 -1.36
CA HIS A 82 3.11 -2.23 -0.97
C HIS A 82 4.01 -3.31 -1.59
N LEU A 83 4.31 -3.20 -2.88
CA LEU A 83 5.22 -4.12 -3.56
C LEU A 83 6.60 -4.14 -2.90
N PHE A 84 7.15 -2.96 -2.59
CA PHE A 84 8.45 -2.88 -1.93
C PHE A 84 8.44 -3.37 -0.49
N ILE A 85 7.34 -3.20 0.24
CA ILE A 85 7.18 -3.77 1.58
C ILE A 85 7.19 -5.30 1.51
N ALA A 86 6.42 -5.89 0.60
CA ALA A 86 6.39 -7.34 0.39
C ALA A 86 7.77 -7.88 0.01
N LEU A 87 8.47 -7.23 -0.94
CA LEU A 87 9.83 -7.61 -1.34
C LEU A 87 10.83 -7.46 -0.20
N ASN A 88 10.77 -6.38 0.57
CA ASN A 88 11.63 -6.17 1.73
C ASN A 88 11.42 -7.29 2.79
N ARG A 89 10.16 -7.66 3.07
CA ARG A 89 9.81 -8.77 3.97
C ARG A 89 10.37 -10.09 3.45
N MET A 90 10.17 -10.39 2.16
CA MET A 90 10.70 -11.59 1.53
C MET A 90 12.22 -11.64 1.59
N CYS A 91 12.93 -10.56 1.28
CA CYS A 91 14.39 -10.49 1.33
C CYS A 91 14.93 -10.69 2.74
N ALA A 92 14.32 -10.08 3.76
CA ALA A 92 14.75 -10.23 5.15
C ALA A 92 14.64 -11.68 5.65
N ILE A 93 13.57 -12.38 5.25
CA ILE A 93 13.25 -13.75 5.69
C ILE A 93 13.95 -14.82 4.84
N CYS A 94 13.93 -14.67 3.51
CA CYS A 94 14.49 -15.68 2.60
C CYS A 94 16.00 -15.53 2.39
N PHE A 95 16.52 -14.30 2.47
CA PHE A 95 17.91 -13.96 2.12
C PHE A 95 18.50 -12.98 3.14
N SER A 96 18.52 -13.37 4.42
CA SER A 96 19.02 -12.52 5.50
C SER A 96 20.46 -12.01 5.30
N TRP A 97 21.26 -12.63 4.42
CA TRP A 97 22.65 -12.25 4.12
C TRP A 97 22.81 -11.23 2.97
N LYS A 98 21.79 -10.99 2.13
CA LYS A 98 21.88 -10.06 0.98
C LYS A 98 20.91 -8.87 1.07
N CYS A 99 20.09 -8.84 2.11
CA CYS A 99 19.04 -7.83 2.26
C CYS A 99 19.60 -6.42 2.49
N ASP A 100 20.70 -6.29 3.25
CA ASP A 100 21.37 -5.01 3.50
C ASP A 100 21.95 -4.35 2.24
N THR A 101 22.20 -5.12 1.17
CA THR A 101 22.69 -4.56 -0.10
C THR A 101 21.56 -3.93 -0.93
N TYR A 102 20.38 -4.56 -0.96
CA TYR A 102 19.24 -4.07 -1.76
C TYR A 102 18.38 -3.06 -1.00
N PHE A 103 17.98 -3.38 0.24
CA PHE A 103 17.15 -2.54 1.09
C PHE A 103 17.96 -1.89 2.22
N SER A 104 19.08 -1.27 1.87
CA SER A 104 19.79 -0.38 2.80
C SER A 104 18.92 0.86 3.08
N HIS A 105 19.17 1.54 4.20
CA HIS A 105 18.43 2.76 4.55
C HIS A 105 18.55 3.85 3.47
N THR A 106 19.72 4.00 2.83
CA THR A 106 19.93 4.96 1.74
C THR A 106 19.26 4.49 0.44
N ASN A 107 19.42 3.21 0.09
CA ASN A 107 18.84 2.65 -1.14
C ASN A 107 17.32 2.70 -1.09
N THR A 108 16.73 2.45 0.08
CA THR A 108 15.27 2.51 0.28
C THR A 108 14.73 3.93 0.07
N LYS A 109 15.45 4.97 0.54
CA LYS A 109 15.05 6.36 0.25
C LYS A 109 15.08 6.67 -1.24
N VAL A 110 16.12 6.21 -1.94
CA VAL A 110 16.24 6.37 -3.41
C VAL A 110 15.13 5.63 -4.12
N LEU A 111 14.82 4.39 -3.70
CA LEU A 111 13.74 3.57 -4.24
C LEU A 111 12.38 4.26 -4.10
N ILE A 112 12.07 4.79 -2.92
CA ILE A 112 10.84 5.56 -2.65
C ILE A 112 10.80 6.82 -3.55
N ALA A 113 11.89 7.57 -3.63
CA ALA A 113 11.92 8.78 -4.44
C ALA A 113 11.69 8.48 -5.93
N ILE A 114 12.30 7.41 -6.46
CA ILE A 114 12.10 6.95 -7.83
C ILE A 114 10.66 6.50 -8.05
N SER A 115 10.07 5.74 -7.13
CA SER A 115 8.70 5.25 -7.29
C SER A 115 7.66 6.37 -7.25
N TRP A 116 7.89 7.39 -6.41
CA TRP A 116 7.08 8.60 -6.40
C TRP A 116 7.20 9.36 -7.72
N LEU A 117 8.43 9.56 -8.21
CA LEU A 117 8.67 10.25 -9.46
C LEU A 117 7.99 9.53 -10.63
N VAL A 118 8.15 8.21 -10.75
CA VAL A 118 7.52 7.40 -11.81
C VAL A 118 5.99 7.49 -11.72
N SER A 119 5.42 7.41 -10.51
CA SER A 119 3.97 7.50 -10.31
C SER A 119 3.43 8.86 -10.72
N ILE A 120 4.07 9.94 -10.27
CA ILE A 120 3.66 11.32 -10.57
C ILE A 120 3.81 11.62 -12.05
N VAL A 121 4.96 11.30 -12.66
CA VAL A 121 5.22 11.58 -14.08
C VAL A 121 4.23 10.84 -14.98
N ARG A 122 3.97 9.54 -14.73
CA ARG A 122 2.98 8.79 -15.51
C ARG A 122 1.58 9.38 -15.38
N CYS A 123 1.15 9.75 -14.16
CA CYS A 123 -0.15 10.39 -13.97
C CYS A 123 -0.24 11.75 -14.66
N LEU A 124 0.80 12.59 -14.59
CA LEU A 124 0.81 13.89 -15.27
C LEU A 124 0.77 13.77 -16.79
N ILE A 125 1.49 12.80 -17.36
CA ILE A 125 1.47 12.57 -18.81
C ILE A 125 0.06 12.09 -19.22
N SER A 126 -0.42 11.01 -18.60
CA SER A 126 -1.68 10.36 -19.01
C SER A 126 -2.91 11.23 -18.76
N TYR A 127 -2.94 11.97 -17.66
CA TYR A 127 -4.14 12.68 -17.19
C TYR A 127 -4.04 14.20 -17.27
N GLY A 128 -2.83 14.74 -17.35
CA GLY A 128 -2.61 16.17 -17.54
C GLY A 128 -2.45 16.58 -19.01
N LEU A 129 -1.84 15.74 -19.86
CA LEU A 129 -1.55 16.10 -21.25
C LEU A 129 -2.50 15.46 -22.28
N PHE A 130 -2.98 14.24 -22.04
CA PHE A 130 -3.93 13.56 -22.93
C PHE A 130 -5.40 13.85 -22.60
N ASP A 131 -5.69 14.77 -21.66
CA ASP A 131 -7.04 15.17 -21.22
C ASP A 131 -7.96 14.01 -20.76
N CYS A 132 -7.37 12.90 -20.29
CA CYS A 132 -8.11 11.73 -19.81
C CYS A 132 -8.62 11.84 -18.36
N ASP A 133 -9.30 12.94 -18.05
CA ASP A 133 -9.66 13.29 -16.68
C ASP A 133 -10.29 12.15 -15.86
N PHE A 134 -9.91 12.07 -14.58
CA PHE A 134 -10.62 11.30 -13.56
C PHE A 134 -11.44 12.29 -12.73
N VAL A 135 -12.74 12.33 -12.98
CA VAL A 135 -13.64 13.39 -12.48
C VAL A 135 -14.84 12.79 -11.77
N TYR A 136 -15.42 13.59 -10.89
CA TYR A 136 -16.62 13.19 -10.18
C TYR A 136 -17.85 13.33 -11.10
N ASP A 137 -18.63 12.26 -11.22
CA ASP A 137 -19.92 12.24 -11.92
C ASP A 137 -21.05 12.22 -10.89
N GLY A 138 -21.80 13.32 -10.81
CA GLY A 138 -22.93 13.48 -9.89
C GLY A 138 -24.13 12.58 -10.20
N SER A 139 -24.20 11.97 -11.38
CA SER A 139 -25.30 11.06 -11.76
C SER A 139 -25.20 9.71 -11.06
N ILE A 140 -23.96 9.21 -10.91
CA ILE A 140 -23.65 7.91 -10.31
C ILE A 140 -22.90 8.03 -8.98
N TRP A 141 -22.69 9.27 -8.51
CA TRP A 141 -22.04 9.58 -7.23
C TRP A 141 -20.66 8.92 -7.12
N ALA A 142 -19.84 9.01 -8.18
CA ALA A 142 -18.54 8.32 -8.22
C ALA A 142 -17.52 9.08 -9.06
N PHE A 143 -16.23 8.88 -8.78
CA PHE A 143 -15.18 9.30 -9.68
C PHE A 143 -15.05 8.30 -10.84
N VAL A 144 -15.09 8.82 -12.06
CA VAL A 144 -15.01 8.05 -13.29
C VAL A 144 -13.99 8.67 -14.24
N PHE A 145 -13.45 7.83 -15.11
CA PHE A 145 -12.62 8.28 -16.22
C PHE A 145 -13.50 8.85 -17.34
N THR A 146 -13.00 9.87 -18.03
CA THR A 146 -13.62 10.40 -19.24
C THR A 146 -13.83 9.28 -20.27
N ARG A 147 -15.05 9.19 -20.81
CA ARG A 147 -15.46 8.14 -21.76
C ARG A 147 -15.08 8.50 -23.21
N THR A 148 -13.79 8.55 -23.52
CA THR A 148 -13.30 8.54 -24.90
C THR A 148 -12.62 7.21 -25.21
N GLN A 149 -12.49 6.86 -26.50
CA GLN A 149 -11.86 5.61 -26.92
C GLN A 149 -10.42 5.49 -26.41
N ASP A 150 -9.64 6.58 -26.49
CA ASP A 150 -8.24 6.62 -26.05
C ASP A 150 -8.12 6.52 -24.53
N CYS A 151 -8.96 7.24 -23.78
CA CYS A 151 -8.94 7.21 -22.32
C CYS A 151 -9.42 5.87 -21.75
N THR A 152 -10.35 5.20 -22.44
CA THR A 152 -10.78 3.85 -22.09
C THR A 152 -9.64 2.86 -22.29
N PHE A 153 -8.87 2.98 -23.38
CA PHE A 153 -7.68 2.16 -23.60
C PHE A 153 -6.62 2.39 -22.52
N ILE A 154 -6.32 3.65 -22.19
CA ILE A 154 -5.37 4.01 -21.13
C ILE A 154 -5.81 3.43 -19.77
N SER A 155 -7.04 3.70 -19.35
CA SER A 155 -7.57 3.23 -18.06
C SER A 155 -7.54 1.70 -17.93
N LEU A 156 -7.86 0.99 -19.02
CA LEU A 156 -7.94 -0.46 -19.01
C LEU A 156 -6.56 -1.14 -19.07
N TYR A 157 -5.67 -0.69 -19.97
CA TYR A 157 -4.37 -1.34 -20.15
C TYR A 157 -3.28 -0.78 -19.24
N LEU A 158 -3.22 0.54 -19.04
CA LEU A 158 -2.14 1.17 -18.28
C LEU A 158 -2.41 1.21 -16.78
N ASP A 159 -3.66 1.27 -16.35
CA ASP A 159 -3.99 1.24 -14.93
C ASP A 159 -4.50 -0.13 -14.51
N PHE A 160 -5.64 -0.59 -15.03
CA PHE A 160 -6.24 -1.83 -14.53
C PHE A 160 -5.34 -3.07 -14.68
N TYR A 161 -4.82 -3.35 -15.88
CA TYR A 161 -3.93 -4.51 -16.07
C TYR A 161 -2.58 -4.37 -15.36
N LYS A 162 -2.04 -3.16 -15.26
CA LYS A 162 -0.82 -2.88 -14.46
C LYS A 162 -1.08 -3.20 -13.00
N ASP A 163 -2.14 -2.66 -12.43
CA ASP A 163 -2.50 -2.83 -11.03
C ASP A 163 -2.75 -4.29 -10.71
N LEU A 164 -3.50 -4.98 -11.58
CA LEU A 164 -3.73 -6.41 -11.45
C LEU A 164 -2.42 -7.19 -11.44
N THR A 165 -1.49 -6.88 -12.36
CA THR A 165 -0.19 -7.54 -12.43
C THR A 165 0.62 -7.31 -11.15
N VAL A 166 0.66 -6.08 -10.65
CA VAL A 166 1.39 -5.74 -9.42
C VAL A 166 0.77 -6.45 -8.21
N VAL A 167 -0.56 -6.49 -8.10
CA VAL A 167 -1.26 -7.22 -7.01
C VAL A 167 -0.96 -8.71 -7.06
N VAL A 168 -0.94 -9.33 -8.25
CA VAL A 168 -0.58 -10.75 -8.40
C VAL A 168 0.86 -11.00 -7.95
N ILE A 169 1.80 -10.11 -8.27
CA ILE A 169 3.19 -10.21 -7.80
C ILE A 169 3.26 -10.09 -6.27
N ILE A 170 2.56 -9.11 -5.69
CA ILE A 170 2.50 -8.94 -4.22
C ILE A 170 1.99 -10.23 -3.57
N ALA A 171 0.86 -10.75 -4.03
CA ALA A 171 0.26 -11.97 -3.49
C ALA A 171 1.21 -13.18 -3.59
N ALA A 172 1.93 -13.32 -4.71
CA ALA A 172 2.93 -14.37 -4.87
C ALA A 172 4.10 -14.23 -3.89
N VAL A 173 4.65 -13.01 -3.74
CA VAL A 173 5.77 -12.70 -2.84
C VAL A 173 5.38 -12.93 -1.37
N ASP A 174 4.19 -12.48 -0.97
CA ASP A 174 3.69 -12.69 0.39
C ASP A 174 3.44 -14.17 0.68
N THR A 175 2.88 -14.91 -0.29
CA THR A 175 2.67 -16.36 -0.15
C THR A 175 3.99 -17.10 0.08
N VAL A 176 5.02 -16.80 -0.74
CA VAL A 176 6.36 -17.39 -0.57
C VAL A 176 6.95 -17.06 0.80
N THR A 177 6.79 -15.81 1.23
CA THR A 177 7.28 -15.34 2.53
C THR A 177 6.59 -16.08 3.68
N ILE A 178 5.27 -16.20 3.66
CA ILE A 178 4.47 -16.92 4.65
C ILE A 178 4.88 -18.39 4.72
N ILE A 179 5.02 -19.08 3.58
CA ILE A 179 5.45 -20.48 3.52
C ILE A 179 6.82 -20.66 4.17
N LYS A 180 7.78 -19.79 3.85
CA LYS A 180 9.13 -19.84 4.43
C LYS A 180 9.12 -19.62 5.95
N VAL A 181 8.34 -18.67 6.44
CA VAL A 181 8.17 -18.44 7.89
C VAL A 181 7.61 -19.69 8.57
N HIS A 182 6.59 -20.32 7.99
CA HIS A 182 5.98 -21.53 8.53
C HIS A 182 7.00 -22.68 8.59
N LEU A 183 7.72 -22.94 7.48
CA LEU A 183 8.76 -23.98 7.43
C LEU A 183 9.86 -23.76 8.48
N THR A 184 10.40 -22.55 8.58
CA THR A 184 11.43 -22.21 9.58
C THR A 184 10.89 -22.37 11.00
N SER A 185 9.66 -21.95 11.28
CA SER A 185 9.03 -22.10 12.59
C SER A 185 8.82 -23.56 12.99
N MET A 186 8.46 -24.42 12.04
CA MET A 186 8.29 -25.86 12.25
C MET A 186 9.64 -26.55 12.50
N GLN A 187 10.69 -26.18 11.77
CA GLN A 187 12.05 -26.69 11.97
C GLN A 187 12.57 -26.35 13.37
N LEU A 188 12.36 -25.11 13.84
CA LEU A 188 12.74 -24.69 15.19
C LEU A 188 12.00 -25.48 16.28
N ARG A 189 10.71 -25.76 16.09
CA ARG A 189 9.93 -26.61 17.01
C ARG A 189 10.46 -28.05 17.07
N LYS A 190 10.84 -28.61 15.91
CA LYS A 190 11.36 -29.98 15.81
C LYS A 190 12.78 -30.11 16.38
N MET A 191 13.64 -29.10 16.18
CA MET A 191 15.00 -29.04 16.73
C MET A 191 15.03 -28.77 18.24
N GLY A 192 14.01 -28.08 18.79
CA GLY A 192 13.86 -27.86 20.23
C GLY A 192 13.61 -29.13 21.05
N GLN A 193 13.33 -30.27 20.41
CA GLN A 193 13.21 -31.57 21.06
C GLN A 193 14.53 -32.37 21.10
N CYS A 194 15.61 -31.95 20.41
CA CYS A 194 16.73 -32.85 20.11
C CYS A 194 18.15 -32.45 20.58
N GLU A 195 18.46 -31.25 21.09
CA GLU A 195 19.85 -30.99 21.54
C GLU A 195 20.08 -29.78 22.48
N THR A 196 21.01 -30.00 23.42
CA THR A 196 21.55 -29.19 24.55
C THR A 196 21.98 -27.74 24.24
N ASP A 197 22.11 -26.86 25.24
CA ASP A 197 21.04 -26.09 25.91
C ASP A 197 21.49 -24.61 26.03
N GLU A 198 22.78 -24.28 26.08
CA GLU A 198 23.21 -22.91 26.46
C GLU A 198 23.81 -22.01 25.36
N ARG A 199 24.47 -22.57 24.34
CA ARG A 199 25.04 -21.77 23.22
C ARG A 199 23.99 -21.48 22.14
N ARG A 200 23.15 -22.48 21.84
CA ARG A 200 22.03 -22.39 20.88
C ARG A 200 20.87 -21.56 21.43
N LYS A 201 20.58 -21.58 22.74
CA LYS A 201 19.60 -20.65 23.36
C LYS A 201 19.99 -19.19 23.17
N ARG A 202 21.28 -18.85 23.17
CA ARG A 202 21.72 -17.47 22.91
C ARG A 202 21.52 -17.06 21.46
N GLU A 203 21.86 -17.90 20.50
CA GLU A 203 21.62 -17.63 19.08
C GLU A 203 20.12 -17.65 18.74
N ILE A 204 19.35 -18.57 19.31
CA ILE A 204 17.89 -18.65 19.15
C ILE A 204 17.20 -17.52 19.90
N ASN A 205 17.68 -17.08 21.06
CA ASN A 205 17.11 -15.90 21.73
C ASN A 205 17.51 -14.62 21.02
N PHE A 206 18.70 -14.54 20.41
CA PHE A 206 19.09 -13.39 19.60
C PHE A 206 18.27 -13.35 18.30
N LEU A 207 18.11 -14.49 17.62
CA LEU A 207 17.22 -14.62 16.47
C LEU A 207 15.77 -14.44 16.86
N LYS A 208 15.29 -14.98 17.99
CA LYS A 208 13.95 -14.70 18.52
C LYS A 208 13.83 -13.24 18.84
N GLN A 209 14.81 -12.56 19.41
CA GLN A 209 14.70 -11.15 19.80
C GLN A 209 14.74 -10.25 18.59
N VAL A 210 15.54 -10.56 17.57
CA VAL A 210 15.51 -9.89 16.26
C VAL A 210 14.20 -10.19 15.53
N THR A 211 13.78 -11.45 15.49
CA THR A 211 12.54 -11.91 14.85
C THR A 211 11.31 -11.52 15.65
N HIS A 212 11.39 -11.27 16.95
CA HIS A 212 10.31 -10.83 17.84
C HIS A 212 10.34 -9.32 18.01
N SER A 213 11.43 -8.60 17.76
CA SER A 213 11.38 -7.15 17.55
C SER A 213 10.84 -6.84 16.16
N LEU A 214 11.21 -7.64 15.15
CA LEU A 214 10.60 -7.61 13.82
C LEU A 214 9.17 -8.13 13.86
N LEU A 215 8.85 -9.23 14.57
CA LEU A 215 7.49 -9.77 14.69
C LEU A 215 6.66 -9.14 15.80
N TYR A 216 7.14 -8.52 16.88
CA TYR A 216 6.23 -7.71 17.74
C TYR A 216 5.98 -6.37 17.08
N GLY A 217 7.00 -5.77 16.44
CA GLY A 217 6.80 -4.73 15.45
C GLY A 217 5.73 -5.17 14.46
N SER A 218 5.90 -6.32 13.81
CA SER A 218 4.96 -6.86 12.81
C SER A 218 3.76 -7.64 13.36
N ARG A 219 3.53 -7.88 14.66
CA ARG A 219 2.40 -8.71 15.19
C ARG A 219 1.52 -7.89 16.10
N GLU A 220 2.10 -6.89 16.76
CA GLU A 220 1.33 -5.77 17.28
C GLU A 220 0.90 -4.88 16.11
N GLU A 221 1.74 -4.71 15.08
CA GLU A 221 1.29 -4.25 13.77
C GLU A 221 0.45 -5.30 13.03
N ASP A 222 0.76 -6.59 12.86
CA ASP A 222 -0.14 -7.51 12.13
C ASP A 222 -1.47 -7.75 12.88
N CYS A 223 -1.62 -7.67 14.20
CA CYS A 223 -2.98 -7.73 14.77
C CYS A 223 -3.77 -6.44 14.49
N THR A 224 -3.12 -5.27 14.53
CA THR A 224 -3.76 -3.98 14.23
C THR A 224 -3.86 -3.67 12.73
N TRP A 225 -2.99 -4.23 11.89
CA TRP A 225 -2.87 -4.13 10.43
C TRP A 225 -3.41 -5.36 9.71
N HIS A 226 -3.63 -6.52 10.33
CA HIS A 226 -4.44 -7.57 9.72
C HIS A 226 -5.91 -7.28 9.99
N GLU A 227 -6.27 -6.60 11.08
CA GLU A 227 -7.57 -5.91 11.17
C GLU A 227 -7.60 -4.65 10.29
N ALA A 228 -6.64 -3.72 10.39
CA ALA A 228 -6.67 -2.50 9.58
C ALA A 228 -6.38 -2.74 8.09
N SER A 229 -5.60 -3.73 7.67
CA SER A 229 -5.47 -4.18 6.27
C SER A 229 -6.56 -5.15 5.88
N ASN A 230 -7.15 -6.00 6.73
CA ASN A 230 -8.40 -6.64 6.29
C ASN A 230 -9.49 -5.60 6.10
N VAL A 231 -9.45 -4.49 6.82
CA VAL A 231 -10.34 -3.33 6.70
C VAL A 231 -9.93 -2.39 5.54
N LEU A 232 -8.64 -2.15 5.27
CA LEU A 232 -8.10 -1.31 4.18
C LEU A 232 -7.99 -2.06 2.87
N ILE A 233 -7.65 -3.35 2.88
CA ILE A 233 -7.89 -4.29 1.78
C ILE A 233 -9.39 -4.49 1.65
N PHE A 234 -10.21 -4.60 2.71
CA PHE A 234 -11.67 -4.47 2.54
C PHE A 234 -12.02 -3.16 1.87
N PHE A 235 -11.43 -2.01 2.19
CA PHE A 235 -11.80 -0.70 1.61
C PHE A 235 -11.19 -0.42 0.23
N CYS A 236 -10.04 -1.00 -0.08
CA CYS A 236 -9.38 -0.97 -1.39
C CYS A 236 -10.03 -2.01 -2.31
N GLN A 237 -10.48 -3.14 -1.76
CA GLN A 237 -11.23 -4.18 -2.44
C GLN A 237 -12.72 -3.88 -2.48
N GLN A 238 -13.30 -3.08 -1.57
CA GLN A 238 -14.63 -2.46 -1.72
C GLN A 238 -14.51 -1.29 -2.68
N GLY A 239 -13.48 -0.44 -2.62
CA GLY A 239 -13.28 0.62 -3.61
C GLY A 239 -13.07 0.05 -5.01
N SER A 240 -12.32 -1.05 -5.12
CA SER A 240 -12.10 -1.79 -6.36
C SER A 240 -13.32 -2.65 -6.75
N LEU A 241 -14.06 -3.29 -5.84
CA LEU A 241 -15.34 -3.97 -6.14
C LEU A 241 -16.42 -2.97 -6.53
N THR A 242 -16.53 -1.83 -5.86
CA THR A 242 -17.52 -0.79 -6.17
C THR A 242 -17.16 -0.11 -7.48
N LYS A 243 -15.86 0.03 -7.82
CA LYS A 243 -15.40 0.43 -9.16
C LYS A 243 -15.58 -0.68 -10.22
N LEU A 244 -15.37 -1.96 -9.90
CA LEU A 244 -15.62 -3.13 -10.77
C LEU A 244 -17.11 -3.37 -10.98
N LEU A 245 -17.95 -3.13 -9.97
CA LEU A 245 -19.41 -3.18 -10.04
C LEU A 245 -19.95 -1.97 -10.80
N ALA A 246 -19.42 -0.76 -10.58
CA ALA A 246 -19.77 0.42 -11.36
C ALA A 246 -19.31 0.32 -12.83
N MET A 247 -18.13 -0.26 -13.10
CA MET A 247 -17.64 -0.53 -14.46
C MET A 247 -18.38 -1.70 -15.12
N GLY A 248 -18.74 -2.74 -14.36
CA GLY A 248 -19.60 -3.84 -14.83
C GLY A 248 -21.03 -3.40 -15.13
N GLN A 249 -21.56 -2.41 -14.40
CA GLN A 249 -22.86 -1.77 -14.68
C GLN A 249 -22.79 -0.76 -15.84
N ALA A 250 -21.61 -0.29 -16.23
CA ALA A 250 -21.42 0.58 -17.39
C ALA A 250 -21.15 -0.19 -18.70
N LEU A 251 -20.90 -1.50 -18.61
CA LEU A 251 -20.70 -2.44 -19.72
C LEU A 251 -21.95 -3.31 -20.01
N GLY A 252 -23.05 -3.07 -19.29
CA GLY A 252 -24.36 -3.70 -19.49
C GLY A 252 -25.39 -2.71 -20.02
#